data_AF-A0A9X4C8Y2-F1
#
_entry.id   AF-A0A9X4C8Y2-F1
#
_cell.length_a   1.000
_cell.length_b   1.000
_cell.length_c   1.000
_cell.angle_alpha   90.00
_cell.angle_beta   90.00
_cell.angle_gamma   90.00
#
_symmetry.space_group_name_H-M   'P 1'
#
loop_
_entity.id
_entity.type
_entity.pdbx_description
1 polymer ?
#
loop_
_entity_poly.entity_id
_entity_poly.type
_entity_poly.pdbx_seq_one_letter_code
_entity_poly.pdbx_strand_id
1 'polypeptide(L)'
;MAHPKTAARFDNVETKAAQAKLPGEVVLVMQGGGALGAFQAGVYEAMHEAGIEPDWVVGTSIGAINGALIAGNAPENRVARLKEFWKLVGSCSGSLSAAH
;
A
#
# COMPACT_ATOMS: atom_id res chain seq x y z
N MET A 1 -6.08 25.22 -55.20
CA MET A 1 -7.22 25.01 -54.28
C MET A 1 -6.84 23.86 -53.37
N ALA A 2 -6.54 24.14 -52.09
CA ALA A 2 -6.06 23.14 -51.13
C ALA A 2 -7.17 22.85 -50.10
N HIS A 3 -7.44 21.56 -49.86
CA HIS A 3 -8.37 21.10 -48.84
C HIS A 3 -7.80 21.28 -47.43
N PRO A 4 -8.58 21.76 -46.44
CA PRO A 4 -8.15 21.78 -45.05
C PRO A 4 -8.20 20.36 -44.45
N LYS A 5 -7.08 19.93 -43.84
CA LYS A 5 -7.05 18.76 -42.98
C LYS A 5 -7.48 19.18 -41.57
N THR A 6 -8.68 18.79 -41.16
CA THR A 6 -9.15 18.90 -39.77
C THR A 6 -8.31 17.97 -38.89
N ALA A 7 -7.50 18.55 -38.00
CA ALA A 7 -6.85 17.81 -36.93
C ALA A 7 -7.90 17.42 -35.89
N ALA A 8 -8.10 16.12 -35.68
CA ALA A 8 -8.94 15.60 -34.62
C ALA A 8 -8.31 15.92 -33.26
N ARG A 9 -9.18 16.30 -32.31
CA ARG A 9 -8.86 16.62 -30.92
C ARG A 9 -8.18 15.43 -30.24
N PHE A 10 -7.10 15.70 -29.51
CA PHE A 10 -6.50 14.75 -28.60
C PHE A 10 -7.31 14.77 -27.31
N ASP A 11 -8.20 13.80 -27.15
CA ASP A 11 -8.81 13.52 -25.86
C ASP A 11 -7.77 12.76 -25.02
N ASN A 12 -7.21 13.44 -24.01
CA ASN A 12 -6.36 12.84 -22.99
C ASN A 12 -7.19 11.83 -22.18
N VAL A 13 -7.07 10.55 -22.51
CA VAL A 13 -7.49 9.49 -21.60
C VAL A 13 -6.33 9.25 -20.65
N GLU A 14 -6.49 9.75 -19.43
CA GLU A 14 -5.62 9.51 -18.29
C GLU A 14 -5.64 8.00 -17.97
N THR A 15 -4.63 7.27 -18.46
CA THR A 15 -4.51 5.83 -18.25
C THR A 15 -4.11 5.55 -16.80
N LYS A 16 -5.09 5.52 -15.90
CA LYS A 16 -4.93 4.90 -14.60
C LYS A 16 -4.67 3.41 -14.85
N ALA A 17 -3.44 2.94 -14.59
CA ALA A 17 -3.08 1.53 -14.75
C ALA A 17 -4.17 0.66 -14.12
N ALA A 18 -4.81 -0.19 -14.94
CA ALA A 18 -5.91 -1.02 -14.48
C ALA A 18 -5.39 -1.93 -13.36
N GLN A 19 -5.97 -1.78 -12.17
CA GLN A 19 -5.67 -2.58 -10.99
C GLN A 19 -5.78 -4.07 -11.36
N ALA A 20 -4.71 -4.83 -11.14
CA ALA A 20 -4.63 -6.24 -11.51
C ALA A 20 -5.59 -7.04 -10.61
N LYS A 21 -6.79 -7.31 -11.10
CA LYS A 21 -7.79 -8.09 -10.36
C LYS A 21 -7.47 -9.57 -10.51
N LEU A 22 -7.01 -10.20 -9.43
CA LEU A 22 -6.88 -11.65 -9.34
C LEU A 22 -8.27 -12.30 -9.44
N PRO A 23 -8.39 -13.52 -10.00
CA PRO A 23 -9.66 -14.23 -10.05
C PRO A 23 -10.15 -14.57 -8.63
N GLY A 24 -11.41 -14.23 -8.33
CA GLY A 24 -12.01 -14.42 -7.01
C GLY A 24 -11.90 -13.20 -6.10
N GLU A 25 -12.06 -13.45 -4.80
CA GLU A 25 -11.94 -12.47 -3.72
C GLU A 25 -10.58 -12.64 -3.04
N VAL A 26 -9.81 -11.56 -2.96
CA VAL A 26 -8.45 -11.57 -2.41
C VAL A 26 -8.51 -11.17 -0.94
N VAL A 27 -8.14 -12.10 -0.07
CA VAL A 27 -8.10 -11.88 1.39
C VAL A 27 -6.65 -11.87 1.86
N LEU A 28 -6.20 -10.76 2.42
CA LEU A 28 -4.89 -10.63 3.06
C LEU A 28 -5.01 -10.94 4.56
N VAL A 29 -4.36 -12.02 5.01
CA VAL A 29 -4.38 -12.45 6.43
C VAL A 29 -3.02 -12.20 7.07
N MET A 30 -3.01 -11.40 8.13
CA MET A 30 -1.80 -10.94 8.82
C MET A 30 -1.78 -11.45 10.26
N GLN A 31 -0.87 -12.38 10.55
CA GLN A 31 -0.70 -12.94 11.89
C GLN A 31 -0.04 -11.92 12.84
N GLY A 32 -0.11 -12.19 14.15
CA GLY A 32 0.69 -11.48 15.14
C GLY A 32 2.19 -11.78 15.03
N GLY A 33 3.00 -11.14 15.87
CA GLY A 33 4.45 -11.39 15.97
C GLY A 33 5.30 -10.14 15.74
N GLY A 34 5.61 -9.44 16.83
CA GLY A 34 6.46 -8.23 16.94
C GLY A 34 7.08 -7.67 15.65
N ALA A 35 8.42 -7.77 15.52
CA ALA A 35 9.17 -7.20 14.40
C ALA A 35 8.83 -7.83 13.03
N LEU A 36 8.17 -8.99 13.00
CA LEU A 36 7.72 -9.63 11.76
C LEU A 36 6.64 -8.79 11.05
N GLY A 37 5.96 -7.88 11.78
CA GLY A 37 4.98 -6.98 11.17
C GLY A 37 5.60 -6.01 10.14
N ALA A 38 6.89 -5.65 10.26
CA ALA A 38 7.56 -4.79 9.29
C ALA A 38 7.72 -5.50 7.93
N PHE A 39 8.00 -6.80 7.97
CA PHE A 39 8.04 -7.64 6.78
C PHE A 39 6.66 -7.70 6.11
N GLN A 40 5.59 -7.86 6.89
CA GLN A 40 4.23 -7.88 6.36
C GLN A 40 3.86 -6.56 5.65
N ALA A 41 4.36 -5.40 6.14
CA ALA A 41 4.19 -4.12 5.45
C ALA A 41 4.90 -4.10 4.09
N GLY A 42 6.08 -4.70 3.98
CA GLY A 42 6.80 -4.86 2.71
C GLY A 42 6.08 -5.79 1.73
N VAL A 43 5.42 -6.84 2.22
CA VAL A 43 4.55 -7.71 1.38
C VAL A 43 3.41 -6.90 0.79
N TYR A 44 2.73 -6.09 1.60
CA TYR A 44 1.65 -5.24 1.11
C TYR A 44 2.15 -4.19 0.10
N GLU A 45 3.32 -3.59 0.35
CA GLU A 45 3.95 -2.66 -0.60
C GLU A 45 4.19 -3.32 -1.97
N ALA A 46 4.77 -4.52 -2.00
CA ALA A 46 4.98 -5.24 -3.25
C ALA A 46 3.67 -5.59 -3.97
N MET A 47 2.62 -5.94 -3.22
CA MET A 47 1.28 -6.14 -3.79
C MET A 47 0.73 -4.86 -4.41
N HIS A 48 0.83 -3.74 -3.70
CA HIS A 48 0.38 -2.42 -4.15
C HIS A 48 1.09 -1.98 -5.43
N GLU A 49 2.42 -2.14 -5.49
CA GLU A 49 3.24 -1.85 -6.68
C GLU A 49 2.88 -2.74 -7.87
N ALA A 50 2.49 -3.99 -7.62
CA ALA A 50 1.99 -4.90 -8.63
C ALA A 50 0.53 -4.60 -9.06
N GLY A 51 -0.11 -3.59 -8.48
CA GLY A 51 -1.52 -3.24 -8.72
C GLY A 51 -2.51 -4.25 -8.14
N ILE A 52 -2.08 -5.09 -7.19
CA ILE A 52 -2.92 -6.08 -6.51
C ILE A 52 -3.37 -5.49 -5.18
N GLU A 53 -4.68 -5.28 -5.04
CA GLU A 53 -5.26 -4.88 -3.75
C GLU A 53 -6.11 -6.01 -3.16
N PRO A 54 -6.04 -6.23 -1.84
CA PRO A 54 -6.96 -7.12 -1.17
C PRO A 54 -8.37 -6.50 -1.10
N ASP A 55 -9.38 -7.35 -1.29
CA ASP A 55 -10.78 -7.03 -1.02
C ASP A 55 -11.04 -7.02 0.50
N TRP A 56 -10.35 -7.90 1.24
CA TRP A 56 -10.45 -8.00 2.70
C TRP A 56 -9.07 -8.05 3.35
N VAL A 57 -8.96 -7.43 4.51
CA VAL A 57 -7.78 -7.55 5.39
C VAL A 57 -8.21 -8.08 6.74
N VAL A 58 -7.55 -9.14 7.18
CA VAL A 58 -7.76 -9.76 8.50
C VAL A 58 -6.45 -9.71 9.25
N GLY A 59 -6.46 -9.20 10.47
CA GLY A 59 -5.23 -9.01 11.24
C GLY A 59 -5.41 -9.28 12.73
N THR A 60 -4.37 -9.85 13.35
CA THR A 60 -4.29 -10.04 14.81
C THR A 60 -3.08 -9.31 15.38
N SER A 61 -3.27 -8.58 16.49
CA SER A 61 -2.18 -7.83 17.17
C SER A 61 -1.48 -6.86 16.20
N ILE A 62 -0.19 -7.02 15.93
CA ILE A 62 0.54 -6.17 14.97
C ILE A 62 -0.04 -6.26 13.55
N GLY A 63 -0.57 -7.43 13.17
CA GLY A 63 -1.31 -7.60 11.92
C GLY A 63 -2.61 -6.80 11.90
N ALA A 64 -3.28 -6.60 13.05
CA ALA A 64 -4.47 -5.75 13.14
C ALA A 64 -4.12 -4.27 12.93
N ILE A 65 -2.97 -3.82 13.44
CA ILE A 65 -2.47 -2.45 13.22
C ILE A 65 -2.16 -2.23 11.74
N ASN A 66 -1.40 -3.13 11.12
CA ASN A 66 -1.13 -3.07 9.68
C ASN A 66 -2.45 -3.08 8.87
N GLY A 67 -3.40 -3.94 9.24
CA GLY A 67 -4.70 -4.01 8.58
C GLY A 67 -5.52 -2.73 8.73
N ALA A 68 -5.50 -2.10 9.90
CA ALA A 68 -6.15 -0.80 10.13
C ALA A 68 -5.50 0.31 9.29
N LEU A 69 -4.17 0.31 9.12
CA LEU A 69 -3.47 1.27 8.27
C LEU A 69 -3.81 1.07 6.78
N ILE A 70 -3.94 -0.17 6.32
CA ILE A 70 -4.35 -0.49 4.94
C ILE A 70 -5.80 -0.08 4.71
N ALA A 71 -6.73 -0.55 5.55
CA ALA A 71 -8.17 -0.30 5.36
C ALA A 71 -8.58 1.14 5.65
N GLY A 72 -7.91 1.82 6.59
CA GLY A 72 -8.24 3.17 7.05
C GLY A 72 -7.67 4.31 6.20
N ASN A 73 -6.90 4.01 5.15
CA ASN A 73 -6.29 5.03 4.29
C ASN A 73 -6.69 4.84 2.82
N ALA A 74 -6.77 5.95 2.08
CA ALA A 74 -6.90 5.92 0.63
C ALA A 74 -5.70 5.19 0.00
N PRO A 75 -5.88 4.41 -1.10
CA PRO A 75 -4.84 3.55 -1.68
C PRO A 75 -3.47 4.20 -1.82
N GLU A 76 -3.41 5.42 -2.34
CA GLU A 76 -2.21 6.21 -2.56
C GLU A 76 -1.43 6.56 -1.28
N ASN A 77 -2.06 6.46 -0.10
CA ASN A 77 -1.46 6.80 1.19
C ASN A 77 -1.04 5.56 2.00
N ARG A 78 -1.53 4.36 1.67
CA ARG A 78 -1.40 3.16 2.53
C ARG A 78 0.05 2.79 2.79
N VAL A 79 0.87 2.70 1.74
CA VAL A 79 2.30 2.34 1.84
C VAL A 79 3.07 3.39 2.64
N ALA A 80 2.81 4.68 2.42
CA ALA A 80 3.47 5.75 3.15
C ALA A 80 3.19 5.66 4.67
N ARG A 81 1.94 5.40 5.05
CA ARG A 81 1.52 5.28 6.46
C ARG A 81 2.10 4.04 7.14
N LEU A 82 2.17 2.91 6.43
CA LEU A 82 2.86 1.72 6.92
C LEU A 82 4.34 2.00 7.19
N LYS A 83 5.04 2.63 6.24
CA LYS A 83 6.46 2.99 6.40
C LYS A 83 6.70 3.95 7.55
N GLU A 84 5.84 4.95 7.72
CA GLU A 84 5.92 5.89 8.84
C GLU A 84 5.78 5.18 10.19
N PHE A 85 4.75 4.34 10.34
CA PHE A 85 4.55 3.56 11.56
C PHE A 85 5.78 2.71 11.90
N TRP A 86 6.33 1.97 10.93
CA TRP A 86 7.48 1.10 11.17
C TRP A 86 8.78 1.85 11.44
N LYS A 87 8.98 3.04 10.86
CA LYS A 87 10.08 3.93 11.23
C LYS A 87 9.98 4.37 12.69
N LEU A 88 8.78 4.75 13.15
CA LEU A 88 8.56 5.15 14.54
C LEU A 88 8.85 4.00 15.51
N VAL A 89 8.32 2.81 15.23
CA VAL A 89 8.57 1.60 16.05
C VAL A 89 10.07 1.28 16.12
N GLY A 90 10.79 1.35 14.99
CA GLY A 90 12.24 1.11 14.95
C GLY A 90 13.06 2.17 15.69
N SER A 91 12.63 3.44 15.65
CA SER A 91 13.33 4.54 16.32
C SER A 91 13.23 4.51 17.85
N CYS A 92 12.19 3.87 18.40
CA CYS A 92 11.97 3.74 19.84
C CYS A 92 13.00 2.82 20.54
N SER A 93 13.74 1.99 19.79
CA SER A 93 14.79 1.11 20.33
C SER A 93 16.12 1.83 20.64
N GLY A 94 16.35 3.03 20.09
CA GLY A 94 17.64 3.72 20.17
C GLY A 94 17.85 4.64 21.39
N SER A 95 16.82 4.96 22.17
CA SER A 95 16.90 6.02 23.18
C SER A 95 17.20 5.55 24.62
N LEU A 96 17.36 4.25 24.86
CA LEU A 96 17.55 3.69 26.22
C LEU A 96 19.02 3.40 26.60
N SER A 97 20.00 3.73 25.77
CA SER A 97 21.43 3.40 26.04
C SER A 97 22.30 4.57 26.57
N ALA A 98 21.77 5.78 26.74
CA ALA A 98 22.58 6.97 27.07
C ALA A 98 22.27 7.57 28.47
N ALA A 99 21.94 6.73 29.44
CA ALA A 99 21.81 7.14 30.84
C ALA A 99 22.45 6.10 31.77
N HIS A 100 23.78 6.11 31.83
CA HIS A 100 24.59 5.68 32.99
C HIS A 100 25.94 6.39 32.93
#